data_AF-A0A949EM17-F1
#
_entry.id   AF-A0A949EM17-F1
#
_cell.length_a   1.000
_cell.length_b   1.000
_cell.length_c   1.000
_cell.angle_alpha   90.00
_cell.angle_beta   90.00
_cell.angle_gamma   90.00
#
_symmetry.space_group_name_H-M   'P 1'
#
loop_
_entity.id
_entity.type
_entity.pdbx_description
1 polymer ?
#
loop_
_entity_poly.entity_id
_entity_poly.type
_entity_poly.pdbx_seq_one_letter_code
_entity_poly.pdbx_strand_id
1 'polypeptide(L)'
;MLPTAHTSVGFLISQIKIKGKSLSIKEVLFVIFCANVFDLDLFYVYLGGQKIYHHLLVTHTPLFAVFLIILFTLVLRLNWRVALLSFVAMLSHFVLDDLSYWLYFVGIAHEGKPEIFWLFPFDARRGEALRLYSSLRPTVGGFFASYIKHTVFIFEGVFLIWGGVVFLKKYGFLVKKLFFQTTLKSKIKE
;
A
#
# COMPACT_ATOMS: atom_id res chain seq x y z
N MET A 1 2.60 2.45 -6.58
CA MET A 1 3.23 3.49 -5.70
C MET A 1 4.34 2.80 -4.91
N LEU A 2 5.13 3.45 -4.05
CA LEU A 2 6.02 2.70 -3.15
C LEU A 2 5.27 2.14 -1.92
N PRO A 3 5.73 1.00 -1.35
CA PRO A 3 5.13 0.39 -0.15
C PRO A 3 4.98 1.33 1.06
N THR A 4 5.86 2.33 1.16
CA THR A 4 5.85 3.40 2.15
C THR A 4 4.54 4.20 2.13
N ALA A 5 4.03 4.49 0.95
CA ALA A 5 2.80 5.26 0.81
C ALA A 5 1.56 4.39 1.10
N HIS A 6 1.55 3.14 0.63
CA HIS A 6 0.50 2.17 0.95
C HIS A 6 0.40 1.92 2.45
N THR A 7 1.54 1.76 3.12
CA THR A 7 1.64 1.66 4.59
C THR A 7 1.05 2.89 5.28
N SER A 8 1.35 4.08 4.79
CA SER A 8 0.85 5.33 5.36
C SER A 8 -0.67 5.44 5.22
N VAL A 9 -1.23 5.11 4.06
CA VAL A 9 -2.67 5.12 3.83
C VAL A 9 -3.37 4.03 4.63
N GLY A 10 -2.81 2.82 4.71
CA GLY A 10 -3.31 1.76 5.59
C GLY A 10 -3.34 2.18 7.05
N PHE A 11 -2.30 2.88 7.52
CA PHE A 11 -2.27 3.44 8.86
C PHE A 11 -3.38 4.49 9.05
N LEU A 12 -3.55 5.44 8.12
CA LEU A 12 -4.61 6.46 8.18
C LEU A 12 -6.01 5.83 8.21
N ILE A 13 -6.27 4.84 7.35
CA ILE A 13 -7.54 4.10 7.31
C ILE A 13 -7.81 3.41 8.65
N SER A 14 -6.79 2.81 9.27
CA SER A 14 -6.94 2.16 10.58
C SER A 14 -7.26 3.13 11.73
N GLN A 15 -7.12 4.44 11.52
CA GLN A 15 -7.52 5.46 12.50
C GLN A 15 -9.02 5.80 12.44
N ILE A 16 -9.74 5.39 11.40
CA ILE A 16 -11.17 5.68 11.24
C ILE A 16 -11.95 4.97 12.35
N LYS A 17 -12.73 5.75 13.12
CA LYS A 17 -13.60 5.23 14.17
C LYS A 17 -14.97 4.89 13.61
N ILE A 18 -15.32 3.60 13.59
CA ILE A 18 -16.67 3.16 13.21
C ILE A 18 -17.52 3.03 14.47
N LYS A 19 -18.60 3.81 14.56
CA LYS A 19 -19.47 3.92 15.75
C LYS A 19 -18.69 4.30 17.03
N GLY A 20 -17.74 5.22 16.90
CA GLY A 20 -16.93 5.74 18.01
C GLY A 20 -15.86 4.78 18.58
N LYS A 21 -15.83 3.53 18.14
CA LYS A 21 -14.88 2.52 18.61
C LYS A 21 -13.60 2.53 17.78
N SER A 22 -12.45 2.60 18.45
CA SER A 22 -11.13 2.46 17.82
C SER A 22 -10.73 1.00 17.67
N LEU A 23 -9.87 0.73 16.68
CA LEU A 23 -9.18 -0.55 16.55
C LEU A 23 -8.12 -0.74 17.65
N SER A 24 -7.94 -1.98 18.07
CA SER A 24 -6.79 -2.42 18.86
C SER A 24 -5.50 -2.37 18.04
N ILE A 25 -4.34 -2.43 18.69
CA ILE A 25 -3.04 -2.40 17.98
C ILE A 25 -2.89 -3.56 16.99
N LYS A 26 -3.38 -4.76 17.32
CA LYS A 26 -3.33 -5.93 16.44
C LYS A 26 -4.17 -5.71 15.18
N GLU A 27 -5.37 -5.14 15.33
CA GLU A 27 -6.25 -4.80 14.22
C GLU A 27 -5.66 -3.67 13.36
N VAL A 28 -5.01 -2.66 13.98
CA VAL A 28 -4.27 -1.62 13.25
C VAL A 28 -3.16 -2.22 12.37
N LEU A 29 -2.32 -3.07 12.95
CA LEU A 29 -1.25 -3.75 12.22
C LEU A 29 -1.81 -4.61 11.08
N PHE A 30 -2.94 -5.28 11.31
CA PHE A 30 -3.60 -6.08 10.29
C PHE A 30 -4.15 -5.24 9.12
N VAL A 31 -4.75 -4.07 9.39
CA VAL A 31 -5.19 -3.14 8.33
C VAL A 31 -4.00 -2.62 7.52
N ILE A 32 -2.88 -2.28 8.19
CA ILE A 32 -1.63 -1.87 7.51
C ILE A 32 -1.09 -3.01 6.64
N PHE A 33 -1.08 -4.24 7.15
CA PHE A 33 -0.70 -5.42 6.39
C PHE A 33 -1.57 -5.57 5.14
N CYS A 34 -2.90 -5.43 5.27
CA CYS A 34 -3.82 -5.50 4.14
C CYS A 34 -3.57 -4.43 3.06
N ALA A 35 -3.07 -3.25 3.44
CA ALA A 35 -2.69 -2.21 2.48
C ALA A 35 -1.46 -2.58 1.62
N ASN A 36 -0.65 -3.55 2.06
CA ASN A 36 0.60 -3.96 1.40
C ASN A 36 0.58 -5.43 0.95
N VAL A 37 -0.54 -6.13 1.10
CA VAL A 37 -0.57 -7.59 0.89
C VAL A 37 -0.28 -7.97 -0.57
N PHE A 38 -0.61 -7.10 -1.52
CA PHE A 38 -0.40 -7.36 -2.94
C PHE A 38 1.08 -7.17 -3.33
N ASP A 39 1.77 -6.20 -2.73
CA ASP A 39 3.21 -5.95 -2.89
C ASP A 39 4.13 -7.06 -2.32
N LEU A 40 3.58 -8.08 -1.66
CA LEU A 40 4.40 -9.15 -1.11
C LEU A 40 5.15 -9.95 -2.19
N ASP A 41 4.67 -9.93 -3.42
CA ASP A 41 5.36 -10.52 -4.58
C ASP A 41 6.62 -9.73 -5.01
N LEU A 42 6.75 -8.45 -4.62
CA LEU A 42 7.97 -7.67 -4.83
C LEU A 42 9.15 -8.28 -4.08
N PHE A 43 8.93 -8.98 -2.95
CA PHE A 43 10.00 -9.72 -2.28
C PHE A 43 10.64 -10.77 -3.19
N TYR A 44 9.85 -11.45 -4.04
CA TYR A 44 10.39 -12.41 -4.99
C TYR A 44 11.24 -11.73 -6.07
N VAL A 45 10.84 -10.53 -6.51
CA VAL A 45 11.62 -9.70 -7.43
C VAL A 45 12.95 -9.26 -6.80
N TYR A 46 12.96 -8.91 -5.51
CA TYR A 46 14.19 -8.54 -4.78
C TYR A 46 15.16 -9.71 -4.58
N LEU A 47 14.67 -10.95 -4.50
CA LEU A 47 15.49 -12.15 -4.29
C LEU A 47 16.14 -12.71 -5.57
N GLY A 48 16.16 -11.94 -6.66
CA GLY A 48 16.81 -12.34 -7.92
C GLY A 48 15.85 -12.93 -8.96
N GLY A 49 14.53 -12.84 -8.75
CA GLY A 49 13.55 -13.10 -9.79
C GLY A 49 13.68 -12.11 -10.95
N GLN A 50 13.29 -12.51 -12.16
CA GLN A 50 13.09 -11.55 -13.25
C GLN A 50 12.10 -10.47 -12.80
N LYS A 51 12.24 -9.22 -13.29
CA LYS A 51 11.28 -8.17 -12.97
C LYS A 51 9.89 -8.60 -13.43
N ILE A 52 9.06 -9.00 -12.48
CA ILE A 52 7.66 -9.33 -12.71
C ILE A 52 6.92 -8.01 -12.82
N TYR A 53 6.11 -7.87 -13.87
CA TYR A 53 5.09 -6.83 -13.92
C TYR A 53 3.98 -7.20 -12.94
N HIS A 54 4.24 -6.94 -11.66
CA HIS A 54 3.39 -7.40 -10.56
C HIS A 54 1.96 -6.87 -10.67
N HIS A 55 1.77 -5.63 -11.18
CA HIS A 55 0.45 -5.08 -11.49
C HIS A 55 -0.34 -5.88 -12.55
N LEU A 56 0.31 -6.73 -13.37
CA LEU A 56 -0.38 -7.61 -14.33
C LEU A 56 -0.81 -8.95 -13.72
N LEU A 57 -0.32 -9.29 -12.52
CA LEU A 57 -0.66 -10.55 -11.86
C LEU A 57 -2.12 -10.57 -11.47
N VAL A 58 -2.71 -11.77 -11.45
CA VAL A 58 -4.12 -11.95 -11.01
C VAL A 58 -4.29 -11.49 -9.56
N THR A 59 -3.21 -11.55 -8.77
CA THR A 59 -3.17 -11.07 -7.38
C THR A 59 -3.42 -9.56 -7.26
N HIS A 60 -3.05 -8.77 -8.28
CA HIS A 60 -3.23 -7.32 -8.32
C HIS A 60 -4.57 -6.93 -8.99
N THR A 61 -5.67 -7.50 -8.51
CA THR A 61 -7.01 -7.19 -9.03
C THR A 61 -8.04 -7.00 -7.90
N PRO A 62 -9.07 -6.15 -8.10
CA PRO A 62 -10.15 -6.00 -7.10
C PRO A 62 -10.87 -7.30 -6.78
N LEU A 63 -11.05 -8.18 -7.77
CA LEU A 63 -11.65 -9.50 -7.57
C LEU A 63 -10.82 -10.35 -6.60
N PHE A 64 -9.48 -10.32 -6.74
CA PHE A 64 -8.60 -11.03 -5.81
C PHE A 64 -8.62 -10.41 -4.41
N ALA A 65 -8.77 -9.10 -4.27
CA ALA A 65 -8.99 -8.45 -2.98
C ALA A 65 -10.28 -8.90 -2.29
N VAL A 66 -11.38 -9.06 -3.04
CA VAL A 66 -12.64 -9.62 -2.53
C VAL A 66 -12.42 -11.05 -2.03
N PHE A 67 -11.73 -11.87 -2.83
CA PHE A 67 -11.38 -13.23 -2.42
C PHE A 67 -10.54 -13.24 -1.13
N LEU A 68 -9.48 -12.44 -1.05
CA LEU A 68 -8.61 -12.38 0.13
C LEU A 68 -9.34 -11.90 1.38
N ILE A 69 -10.19 -10.88 1.28
CA ILE A 69 -10.89 -10.40 2.48
C ILE A 69 -11.90 -11.42 2.99
N ILE A 70 -12.58 -12.15 2.09
CA ILE A 70 -13.46 -13.27 2.48
C ILE A 70 -12.63 -14.33 3.19
N LEU A 71 -11.49 -14.74 2.61
CA LEU A 71 -10.60 -15.73 3.19
C LEU A 71 -10.10 -15.31 4.58
N PHE A 72 -9.57 -14.08 4.71
CA PHE A 72 -9.10 -13.57 6.00
C PHE A 72 -10.23 -13.47 7.03
N THR A 73 -11.42 -13.05 6.62
CA THR A 73 -12.58 -12.97 7.51
C THR A 73 -12.96 -14.34 8.05
N LEU A 74 -12.94 -15.37 7.20
CA LEU A 74 -13.26 -16.75 7.61
C LEU A 74 -12.17 -17.36 8.50
N VAL A 75 -10.89 -17.23 8.12
CA VAL A 75 -9.76 -17.86 8.82
C VAL A 75 -9.47 -17.17 10.15
N LEU A 76 -9.40 -15.83 10.15
CA LEU A 76 -9.06 -15.04 11.33
C LEU A 76 -10.29 -14.63 12.17
N ARG A 77 -11.50 -15.00 11.71
CA ARG A 77 -12.78 -14.65 12.34
C ARG A 77 -12.90 -13.15 12.62
N LEU A 78 -12.59 -12.34 11.60
CA LEU A 78 -12.56 -10.89 11.73
C LEU A 78 -13.95 -10.34 12.05
N ASN A 79 -14.01 -9.35 12.94
CA ASN A 79 -15.24 -8.58 13.09
C ASN A 79 -15.47 -7.72 11.83
N TRP A 80 -16.73 -7.43 11.52
CA TRP A 80 -17.09 -6.74 10.27
C TRP A 80 -16.42 -5.37 10.09
N ARG A 81 -16.06 -4.67 11.19
CA ARG A 81 -15.40 -3.36 11.12
C ARG A 81 -13.95 -3.51 10.66
N VAL A 82 -13.25 -4.50 11.20
CA VAL A 82 -11.89 -4.83 10.77
C VAL A 82 -11.91 -5.30 9.33
N ALA A 83 -12.84 -6.21 8.98
CA ALA A 83 -12.99 -6.68 7.60
C ALA A 83 -13.24 -5.53 6.62
N LEU A 84 -14.15 -4.59 6.96
CA LEU A 84 -14.43 -3.42 6.14
C LEU A 84 -13.21 -2.52 5.98
N LEU A 85 -12.53 -2.15 7.07
CA LEU A 85 -11.37 -1.26 6.99
C LEU A 85 -10.19 -1.92 6.28
N SER A 86 -9.98 -3.22 6.46
CA SER A 86 -8.99 -4.00 5.71
C SER A 86 -9.33 -4.07 4.23
N PHE A 87 -10.60 -4.23 3.87
CA PHE A 87 -11.03 -4.20 2.46
C PHE A 87 -10.81 -2.83 1.84
N VAL A 88 -11.17 -1.75 2.55
CA VAL A 88 -10.90 -0.38 2.09
C VAL A 88 -9.40 -0.13 1.94
N ALA A 89 -8.58 -0.68 2.85
CA ALA A 89 -7.12 -0.61 2.74
C ALA A 89 -6.60 -1.35 1.49
N MET A 90 -7.10 -2.55 1.21
CA MET A 90 -6.79 -3.28 -0.03
C MET A 90 -7.22 -2.52 -1.28
N LEU A 91 -8.41 -1.92 -1.30
CA LEU A 91 -8.86 -1.12 -2.45
C LEU A 91 -8.02 0.15 -2.62
N SER A 92 -7.62 0.78 -1.52
CA SER A 92 -6.76 1.96 -1.56
C SER A 92 -5.42 1.67 -2.22
N HIS A 93 -4.89 0.46 -2.06
CA HIS A 93 -3.68 0.01 -2.74
C HIS A 93 -3.81 0.18 -4.26
N PHE A 94 -4.86 -0.40 -4.86
CA PHE A 94 -5.13 -0.29 -6.30
C PHE A 94 -5.36 1.16 -6.76
N VAL A 95 -6.08 1.95 -5.96
CA VAL A 95 -6.29 3.38 -6.28
C VAL A 95 -4.96 4.13 -6.34
N LEU A 96 -4.04 3.81 -5.42
CA LEU A 96 -2.72 4.44 -5.35
C LEU A 96 -1.79 3.98 -6.48
N ASP A 97 -1.85 2.72 -6.89
CA ASP A 97 -1.10 2.23 -8.05
C ASP A 97 -1.59 2.85 -9.35
N ASP A 98 -2.90 3.04 -9.46
CA ASP A 98 -3.52 3.65 -10.63
C ASP A 98 -3.63 5.18 -10.52
N LEU A 99 -2.99 5.80 -9.51
CA LEU A 99 -3.13 7.22 -9.22
C LEU A 99 -2.70 8.10 -10.40
N SER A 100 -1.65 7.71 -11.11
CA SER A 100 -1.19 8.37 -12.34
C SER A 100 -2.29 8.46 -13.38
N TYR A 101 -3.02 7.36 -13.60
CA TYR A 101 -4.14 7.30 -14.52
C TYR A 101 -5.29 8.19 -14.04
N TRP A 102 -5.62 8.18 -12.76
CA TRP A 102 -6.67 9.05 -12.20
C TRP A 102 -6.32 10.53 -12.35
N LEU A 103 -5.07 10.91 -12.07
CA LEU A 103 -4.60 12.29 -12.23
C LEU A 103 -4.59 12.74 -13.69
N TYR A 104 -4.23 11.85 -14.61
CA TYR A 104 -4.32 12.10 -16.05
C TYR A 104 -5.78 12.29 -16.48
N PHE A 105 -6.68 11.41 -16.03
CA PHE A 105 -8.11 11.46 -16.35
C PHE A 105 -8.76 12.79 -15.95
N VAL A 106 -8.35 13.38 -14.82
CA VAL A 106 -8.84 14.69 -14.37
C VAL A 106 -8.03 15.89 -14.90
N GLY A 107 -7.07 15.65 -15.79
CA GLY A 107 -6.27 16.71 -16.44
C GLY A 107 -5.14 17.31 -15.59
N ILE A 108 -4.74 16.65 -14.51
CA ILE A 108 -3.64 17.11 -13.63
C ILE A 108 -2.28 16.58 -14.13
N ALA A 109 -2.23 15.37 -14.70
CA ALA A 109 -1.00 14.78 -15.24
C ALA A 109 -1.02 14.76 -16.78
N HIS A 110 0.16 14.88 -17.39
CA HIS A 110 0.31 14.85 -18.86
C HIS A 110 0.27 13.45 -19.45
N GLU A 111 0.59 12.43 -18.66
CA GLU A 111 0.56 11.02 -19.04
C GLU A 111 -0.02 10.18 -17.89
N GLY A 112 -0.76 9.14 -18.24
CA GLY A 112 -1.30 8.18 -17.28
C GLY A 112 -1.94 7.01 -17.99
N LYS A 113 -1.24 5.87 -18.00
CA LYS A 113 -1.79 4.60 -18.48
C LYS A 113 -2.39 3.85 -17.30
N PRO A 114 -3.52 3.16 -17.49
CA PRO A 114 -4.09 2.32 -16.46
C PRO A 114 -3.12 1.18 -16.14
N GLU A 115 -2.75 1.07 -14.88
CA GLU A 115 -1.88 0.00 -14.37
C GLU A 115 -2.72 -1.13 -13.74
N ILE A 116 -3.92 -0.81 -13.27
CA ILE A 116 -4.84 -1.76 -12.63
C ILE A 116 -5.98 -2.15 -13.56
N PHE A 117 -6.19 -3.45 -13.69
CA PHE A 117 -7.31 -4.03 -14.44
C PHE A 117 -8.53 -4.20 -13.53
N TRP A 118 -9.23 -3.09 -13.28
CA TRP A 118 -10.38 -3.04 -12.37
C TRP A 118 -11.50 -4.04 -12.71
N LEU A 119 -11.67 -4.35 -14.00
CA LEU A 119 -12.72 -5.23 -14.51
C LEU A 119 -12.23 -6.64 -14.87
N PHE A 120 -11.05 -7.04 -14.42
CA PHE A 120 -10.56 -8.41 -14.60
C PHE A 120 -11.60 -9.44 -14.09
N PRO A 121 -11.88 -10.55 -14.81
CA PRO A 121 -11.22 -11.07 -16.02
C PRO A 121 -11.72 -10.52 -17.36
N PHE A 122 -12.63 -9.55 -17.38
CA PHE A 122 -13.29 -9.06 -18.58
C PHE A 122 -12.53 -7.93 -19.31
N ASP A 123 -11.31 -7.62 -18.86
CA ASP A 123 -10.52 -6.52 -19.39
C ASP A 123 -9.60 -6.97 -20.54
N ALA A 124 -10.01 -6.67 -21.77
CA ALA A 124 -9.26 -7.03 -22.99
C ALA A 124 -7.86 -6.40 -23.05
N ARG A 125 -7.62 -5.27 -22.36
CA ARG A 125 -6.32 -4.57 -22.35
C ARG A 125 -5.21 -5.40 -21.72
N ARG A 126 -5.56 -6.36 -20.85
CA ARG A 126 -4.58 -7.20 -20.13
C ARG A 126 -3.77 -8.09 -21.06
N GLY A 127 -4.41 -8.64 -22.10
CA GLY A 127 -3.74 -9.51 -23.06
C GLY A 127 -2.65 -8.76 -23.85
N GLU A 128 -2.94 -7.53 -24.27
CA GLU A 128 -1.99 -6.66 -24.95
C GLU A 128 -0.85 -6.21 -24.02
N ALA A 129 -1.19 -5.81 -22.79
CA ALA A 129 -0.21 -5.43 -21.78
C ALA A 129 0.79 -6.56 -21.51
N LEU A 130 0.32 -7.80 -21.31
CA LEU A 130 1.19 -8.96 -21.08
C LEU A 130 2.21 -9.16 -22.22
N ARG A 131 1.79 -8.97 -23.48
CA ARG A 131 2.68 -9.06 -24.65
C ARG A 131 3.70 -7.94 -24.67
N LEU A 132 3.26 -6.69 -24.51
CA LEU A 132 4.14 -5.51 -24.56
C LEU A 132 5.20 -5.58 -23.45
N TYR A 133 4.79 -5.90 -22.23
CA TYR A 133 5.65 -5.87 -21.06
C TYR A 133 6.68 -7.02 -21.05
N SER A 134 6.38 -8.19 -21.62
CA SER A 134 7.37 -9.27 -21.78
C SER A 134 8.63 -8.89 -22.59
N SER A 135 8.58 -7.80 -23.36
CA SER A 135 9.70 -7.32 -24.19
C SER A 135 10.63 -6.31 -23.49
N LEU A 136 10.21 -5.75 -22.36
CA LEU A 136 10.92 -4.67 -21.66
C LEU A 136 11.83 -5.22 -20.55
N ARG A 137 13.08 -4.74 -20.47
CA ARG A 137 14.05 -5.06 -19.41
C ARG A 137 14.50 -3.79 -18.67
N PRO A 138 13.66 -3.18 -17.83
CA PRO A 138 14.04 -1.96 -17.13
C PRO A 138 15.17 -2.24 -16.12
N THR A 139 16.18 -1.37 -16.04
CA THR A 139 17.22 -1.43 -15.00
C THR A 139 16.70 -0.91 -13.66
N VAL A 140 17.33 -1.25 -12.53
CA VAL A 140 16.95 -0.72 -11.20
C VAL A 140 17.14 0.80 -11.16
N GLY A 141 18.27 1.31 -11.68
CA GLY A 141 18.54 2.75 -11.73
C GLY A 141 17.54 3.53 -12.60
N GLY A 142 17.14 2.97 -13.76
CA GLY A 142 16.13 3.58 -14.62
C GLY A 142 14.74 3.67 -13.96
N PHE A 143 14.39 2.68 -13.13
CA PHE A 143 13.15 2.69 -12.36
C PHE A 143 13.12 3.85 -11.36
N PHE A 144 14.13 3.98 -10.49
CA PHE A 144 14.16 5.06 -9.50
C PHE A 144 14.22 6.45 -10.13
N ALA A 145 15.00 6.63 -11.20
CA ALA A 145 15.09 7.90 -11.92
C ALA A 145 13.76 8.30 -12.56
N SER A 146 13.00 7.32 -13.09
CA SER A 146 11.64 7.55 -13.59
C SER A 146 10.67 7.88 -12.45
N TYR A 147 10.76 7.13 -11.34
CA TYR A 147 9.87 7.26 -10.20
C TYR A 147 9.90 8.64 -9.55
N ILE A 148 11.10 9.17 -9.29
CA ILE A 148 11.27 10.49 -8.62
C ILE A 148 10.68 11.63 -9.47
N LYS A 149 10.70 11.50 -10.80
CA LYS A 149 10.14 12.50 -11.73
C LYS A 149 8.63 12.41 -11.85
N HIS A 150 8.02 11.34 -11.35
CA HIS A 150 6.59 11.12 -11.49
C HIS A 150 5.80 11.92 -10.45
N THR A 151 4.68 12.54 -10.85
CA THR A 151 3.80 13.32 -9.95
C THR A 151 3.32 12.52 -8.74
N VAL A 152 3.25 11.19 -8.87
CA VAL A 152 2.89 10.26 -7.79
C VAL A 152 3.87 10.33 -6.61
N PHE A 153 5.13 10.66 -6.84
CA PHE A 153 6.11 10.85 -5.77
C PHE A 153 5.72 11.96 -4.79
N ILE A 154 5.09 13.04 -5.29
CA ILE A 154 4.59 14.14 -4.45
C ILE A 154 3.48 13.62 -3.53
N PHE A 155 2.54 12.84 -4.07
CA PHE A 155 1.44 12.27 -3.30
C PHE A 155 1.94 11.28 -2.25
N GLU A 156 2.95 10.47 -2.56
CA GLU A 156 3.61 9.63 -1.56
C GLU A 156 4.16 10.47 -0.40
N GLY A 157 4.89 11.56 -0.69
CA GLY A 157 5.41 12.46 0.34
C GLY A 157 4.29 13.04 1.22
N VAL A 158 3.17 13.44 0.62
CA VAL A 158 1.99 13.94 1.34
C VAL A 158 1.41 12.87 2.27
N PHE A 159 1.20 11.64 1.79
CA PHE A 159 0.66 10.57 2.62
C PHE A 159 1.61 10.17 3.75
N LEU A 160 2.91 10.12 3.49
CA LEU A 160 3.93 9.84 4.49
C LEU A 160 3.94 10.90 5.60
N ILE A 161 3.96 12.19 5.22
CA ILE A 161 3.95 13.30 6.18
C ILE A 161 2.66 13.25 7.00
N TRP A 162 1.51 13.07 6.34
CA TRP A 162 0.21 13.05 7.03
C TRP A 162 0.10 11.85 7.98
N GLY A 163 0.46 10.66 7.52
CA GLY A 163 0.53 9.45 8.34
C GLY A 163 1.44 9.64 9.55
N GLY A 164 2.62 10.22 9.35
CA GLY A 164 3.58 10.55 10.40
C GLY A 164 3.03 11.53 11.43
N VAL A 165 2.37 12.61 11.00
CA VAL A 165 1.72 13.58 11.90
C VAL A 165 0.64 12.90 12.75
N VAL A 166 -0.22 12.08 12.15
CA VAL A 166 -1.27 11.36 12.87
C VAL A 166 -0.66 10.34 13.84
N PHE A 167 0.40 9.64 13.42
CA PHE A 167 1.13 8.69 14.27
C PHE A 167 1.72 9.38 15.48
N LEU A 168 2.43 10.50 15.31
CA LEU A 168 3.02 11.27 16.41
C LEU A 168 1.96 11.84 17.35
N LYS A 169 0.83 12.31 16.85
CA LYS A 169 -0.27 12.80 17.70
C LYS A 169 -0.84 11.69 18.59
N LYS A 170 -0.97 10.47 18.06
CA LYS A 170 -1.60 9.36 18.77
C LYS A 170 -0.63 8.56 19.65
N TYR A 171 0.60 8.37 19.18
CA TYR A 171 1.58 7.48 19.79
C TYR A 171 2.87 8.21 20.21
N GLY A 172 2.98 9.52 20.01
CA GLY A 172 4.19 10.28 20.35
C GLY A 172 4.59 10.19 21.82
N PHE A 173 3.63 10.06 22.74
CA PHE A 173 3.93 9.81 24.15
C PHE A 173 4.62 8.45 24.39
N LEU A 174 4.17 7.40 23.70
CA LEU A 174 4.82 6.07 23.75
C LEU A 174 6.24 6.11 23.19
N VAL A 175 6.43 6.81 22.07
CA VAL A 175 7.76 7.01 21.47
C VAL A 175 8.68 7.75 22.44
N LYS A 176 8.22 8.84 23.04
CA LYS A 176 8.98 9.58 24.08
C LYS A 176 9.34 8.67 25.25
N LYS A 177 8.39 7.88 25.77
CA LYS A 177 8.63 6.97 26.89
C LYS A 177 9.67 5.90 26.56
N LEU A 178 9.59 5.29 25.37
CA LEU A 178 10.57 4.30 24.91
C LEU A 178 11.97 4.89 24.77
N PHE A 179 12.09 6.07 24.15
CA PHE A 179 13.37 6.77 23.99
C PHE A 179 13.98 7.19 25.34
N PHE A 180 13.18 7.75 26.26
CA PHE A 180 13.70 8.16 27.57
C PHE A 180 14.11 6.97 28.43
N GLN A 181 13.40 5.84 28.37
CA GLN A 181 13.77 4.64 29.13
C GLN A 181 15.05 3.97 28.62
N THR A 182 15.34 4.02 27.31
CA THR A 182 16.61 3.52 26.78
C THR A 182 17.79 4.42 27.14
N THR A 183 17.63 5.75 27.10
CA THR A 183 18.71 6.68 27.48
C THR A 183 19.04 6.65 28.98
N LEU A 184 18.05 6.44 29.85
CA LEU A 184 18.30 6.29 31.29
C LEU A 184 19.00 4.97 31.63
N LYS A 185 18.66 3.88 30.94
CA LYS A 185 19.34 2.59 31.16
C LYS A 185 20.79 2.56 30.65
N SER A 186 21.14 3.35 29.63
CA SER A 186 22.53 3.45 29.18
C SER A 186 23.40 4.26 30.16
N LYS A 187 22.84 5.30 30.79
CA LYS A 187 23.55 6.13 31.78
C LYS A 187 23.76 5.50 33.17
N ILE A 188 23.03 4.44 33.50
CA ILE A 188 23.19 3.72 34.78
C ILE A 188 24.22 2.57 34.67
N LYS A 189 24.72 2.29 33.45
CA LYS A 189 25.71 1.24 33.18
C LYS A 189 27.14 1.77 32.95
N GLU A 190 27.34 3.08 33.04
CA GLU A 190 28.65 3.73 33.14
C GLU A 190 28.90 4.13 34.60
#